data_AF-A0A519SDH6-F1
#
_entry.id   AF-A0A519SDH6-F1
#
_cell.length_a   1.000
_cell.length_b   1.000
_cell.length_c   1.000
_cell.angle_alpha   90.00
_cell.angle_beta   90.00
_cell.angle_gamma   90.00
#
_symmetry.space_group_name_H-M   'P 1'
#
loop_
_entity.id
_entity.type
_entity.pdbx_description
1 polymer ?
#
loop_
_entity_poly.entity_id
_entity_poly.type
_entity_poly.pdbx_seq_one_letter_code
_entity_poly.pdbx_strand_id
1 'polypeptide(L)' 'DGNQMQFNNFFKKALGHERFTSIDKVEHNGLDVYGNFHSDQWGDFKTFFKFQIGKEGKISRLDIGQASF' A
#
# COMPACT_ATOMS: atom_id res chain seq x y z
N ASP A 1 -2.59 17.45 -3.86
CA ASP A 1 -1.16 17.08 -3.91
C ASP A 1 -0.92 15.63 -3.52
N GLY A 2 -1.03 14.74 -4.51
CA GLY A 2 -0.64 13.34 -4.34
C GLY A 2 0.87 13.26 -4.44
N ASN A 3 1.56 13.25 -3.30
CA ASN A 3 2.99 13.05 -3.25
C ASN A 3 3.24 11.61 -3.75
N GLN A 4 3.64 11.47 -5.03
CA GLN A 4 4.10 10.22 -5.60
C GLN A 4 5.40 9.87 -4.90
N MET A 5 5.30 9.33 -3.68
CA MET A 5 6.43 8.81 -2.94
C MET A 5 7.11 7.81 -3.85
N GLN A 6 8.34 8.14 -4.26
CA GLN A 6 9.05 7.30 -5.21
C GLN A 6 9.19 5.91 -4.59
N PHE A 7 8.40 4.99 -5.15
CA PHE A 7 8.20 3.58 -4.77
C PHE A 7 9.50 2.89 -4.36
N ASN A 8 10.61 3.24 -5.03
CA ASN A 8 11.93 2.67 -4.77
C ASN A 8 12.46 2.97 -3.35
N ASN A 9 12.17 4.13 -2.77
CA ASN A 9 12.70 4.51 -1.46
C ASN A 9 11.81 4.00 -0.31
N PHE A 10 10.50 3.87 -0.56
CA PHE A 10 9.58 3.20 0.35
C PHE A 10 10.03 1.75 0.52
N PHE A 11 10.10 0.95 -0.54
CA PHE A 11 10.57 -0.45 -0.39
C PHE A 11 12.02 -0.55 0.12
N LYS A 12 12.97 0.26 -0.35
CA LYS A 12 14.37 0.16 0.12
C LYS A 12 14.55 0.39 1.63
N LYS A 13 13.67 1.16 2.27
CA LYS A 13 13.71 1.38 3.73
C LYS A 13 12.67 0.56 4.49
N ALA A 14 11.54 0.24 3.85
CA ALA A 14 10.38 -0.43 4.44
C ALA A 14 10.43 -1.95 4.40
N LEU A 15 11.24 -2.53 3.51
CA LEU A 15 11.38 -3.98 3.37
C LEU A 15 11.88 -4.61 4.68
N GLY A 16 10.94 -5.07 5.51
CA GLY A 16 11.19 -5.86 6.72
C GLY A 16 10.43 -5.39 7.96
N HIS A 17 9.99 -4.14 8.01
CA HIS A 17 9.45 -3.51 9.22
C HIS A 17 7.97 -3.15 9.11
N GLU A 18 7.55 -2.74 7.92
CA GLU A 18 6.20 -2.30 7.63
C GLU A 18 5.30 -3.45 7.17
N ARG A 19 4.11 -3.58 7.76
CA ARG A 19 3.19 -4.69 7.46
C ARG A 19 1.73 -4.33 7.70
N PHE A 20 0.85 -4.97 6.96
CA PHE A 20 -0.56 -5.02 7.34
C PHE A 20 -0.70 -5.84 8.63
N THR A 21 -1.36 -5.28 9.64
CA THR A 21 -1.75 -6.00 10.85
C THR A 21 -3.16 -6.57 10.74
N SER A 22 -3.98 -6.00 9.85
CA SER A 22 -5.30 -6.51 9.47
C SER A 22 -5.54 -6.22 7.99
N ILE A 23 -6.32 -7.07 7.34
CA ILE A 23 -6.92 -6.80 6.03
C ILE A 23 -8.42 -6.70 6.26
N ASP A 24 -8.94 -5.48 6.19
CA ASP A 24 -10.33 -5.19 6.51
C ASP A 24 -11.23 -5.34 5.27
N LYS A 25 -10.68 -5.04 4.08
CA LYS A 25 -11.43 -5.10 2.83
C LYS A 25 -10.51 -5.42 1.66
N VAL A 26 -11.01 -6.24 0.74
CA VAL A 26 -10.36 -6.53 -0.55
C VAL A 26 -11.38 -6.34 -1.66
N GLU A 27 -11.03 -5.56 -2.67
CA GLU A 27 -11.89 -5.21 -3.80
C GLU A 27 -11.15 -5.31 -5.13
N HIS A 28 -11.88 -5.05 -6.21
CA HIS A 28 -11.32 -4.93 -7.56
C HIS A 28 -10.50 -6.16 -7.97
N ASN A 29 -11.02 -7.36 -7.70
CA ASN A 29 -10.35 -8.64 -7.94
C ASN A 29 -9.00 -8.78 -7.20
N GLY A 30 -8.89 -8.22 -5.99
CA GLY A 30 -7.66 -8.30 -5.19
C GLY A 30 -6.66 -7.18 -5.47
N LEU A 31 -7.00 -6.24 -6.37
CA LEU A 31 -6.13 -5.11 -6.69
C LEU A 31 -6.28 -3.97 -5.68
N ASP A 32 -7.37 -3.90 -4.94
CA ASP A 32 -7.58 -2.89 -3.91
C ASP A 32 -7.61 -3.57 -2.55
N VAL A 33 -6.63 -3.28 -1.69
CA VAL A 33 -6.50 -3.86 -0.35
C VAL A 33 -6.57 -2.73 0.67
N TYR A 34 -7.43 -2.87 1.66
CA TYR A 34 -7.61 -1.91 2.76
C TYR A 34 -7.34 -2.63 4.07
N GLY A 35 -6.70 -1.93 4.99
CA GLY A 35 -6.35 -2.54 6.26
C GLY A 35 -5.64 -1.60 7.21
N ASN A 36 -5.46 -2.08 8.43
CA ASN A 36 -4.56 -1.45 9.38
C ASN A 36 -3.12 -1.83 9.05
N PHE A 37 -2.25 -0.84 9.01
CA PHE A 37 -0.87 -0.96 8.58
C PHE A 37 0.05 -0.37 9.65
N HIS A 38 1.06 -1.14 10.02
CA HIS A 38 2.05 -0.77 10.99
C HIS A 38 3.30 -0.27 10.27
N SER A 39 3.77 0.93 10.66
CA SER A 39 5.05 1.48 10.25
C SER A 39 5.87 1.88 11.46
N ASP A 40 7.13 1.46 11.53
CA ASP A 40 8.05 1.88 12.59
C ASP A 40 8.26 3.41 12.60
N GLN A 41 8.08 4.08 11.45
CA GLN A 41 8.28 5.53 11.34
C GLN A 41 7.04 6.34 11.73
N TRP A 42 5.85 5.85 11.41
CA TRP A 42 4.59 6.61 11.51
C TRP A 42 3.56 6.00 12.46
N GLY A 43 3.85 4.84 13.05
CA GLY A 43 2.93 4.09 13.89
C GLY A 43 1.89 3.31 13.07
N ASP A 44 0.81 2.96 13.75
CA ASP A 44 -0.32 2.21 13.17
C ASP A 44 -1.35 3.15 12.55
N PHE A 45 -1.74 2.88 11.31
CA PHE A 45 -2.76 3.64 10.62
C PHE A 45 -3.54 2.80 9.61
N LYS A 46 -4.78 3.22 9.36
CA LYS A 46 -5.62 2.66 8.29
C LYS A 46 -5.12 3.17 6.94
N THR A 47 -4.91 2.25 6.00
CA THR A 47 -4.38 2.56 4.67
C THR A 47 -5.11 1.77 3.58
N PHE A 48 -4.93 2.19 2.34
CA PHE A 48 -5.27 1.43 1.15
C PHE A 48 -4.05 1.26 0.26
N PHE A 49 -3.96 0.09 -0.36
CA PHE A 49 -2.98 -0.27 -1.38
C PHE A 49 -3.77 -0.63 -2.64
N LYS A 50 -3.57 0.13 -3.72
CA LYS A 50 -4.22 -0.10 -5.02
C LYS A 50 -3.17 -0.48 -6.05
N PHE A 51 -3.20 -1.71 -6.50
CA PHE A 51 -2.29 -2.24 -7.51
C PHE A 51 -2.86 -2.00 -8.91
N GLN A 52 -2.06 -1.41 -9.78
CA GLN A 52 -2.36 -1.34 -11.20
C GLN A 52 -1.51 -2.35 -11.94
N ILE A 53 -2.17 -3.20 -12.72
CA ILE A 53 -1.52 -4.18 -13.58
C ILE A 53 -1.24 -3.55 -14.93
N GLY A 54 0.01 -3.58 -15.34
CA GLY A 54 0.47 -3.10 -16.63
C GLY A 54 0.49 -4.19 -17.69
N LYS A 55 1.29 -3.94 -18.74
CA LYS A 55 1.52 -4.93 -19.79
C LYS A 55 2.17 -6.19 -19.21
N GLU A 56 1.86 -7.35 -19.80
CA GLU A 56 2.34 -8.67 -19.38
C GLU A 56 1.84 -9.16 -18.01
N GLY A 57 0.81 -8.54 -17.42
CA GLY A 57 0.24 -9.00 -16.14
C GLY A 57 1.10 -8.65 -14.91
N LYS A 58 2.12 -7.80 -15.08
CA LYS A 58 2.98 -7.33 -14.00
C LYS A 58 2.37 -6.10 -13.32
N ILE A 59 2.62 -5.92 -12.03
CA ILE A 59 2.24 -4.69 -11.33
C ILE A 59 3.08 -3.54 -11.90
N SER A 60 2.43 -2.57 -12.54
CA SER A 60 3.08 -1.37 -13.08
C SER A 60 3.06 -0.19 -12.12
N ARG A 61 2.11 -0.18 -11.18
CA ARG A 61 1.99 0.89 -10.18
C ARG A 61 1.30 0.37 -8.92
N LEU A 62 1.66 0.98 -7.80
CA LEU A 62 0.97 0.85 -6.52
C LEU A 62 0.66 2.25 -6.02
N ASP A 63 -0.62 2.53 -5.79
CA ASP A 63 -1.05 3.74 -5.11
C ASP A 63 -1.30 3.41 -3.64
N ILE A 64 -0.66 4.15 -2.75
CA ILE A 64 -0.82 4.03 -1.29
C ILE A 64 -1.40 5.33 -0.78
N GLY A 65 -2.40 5.23 0.10
CA GLY A 65 -2.94 6.39 0.77
C GLY A 65 -3.59 6.02 2.09
N GLN A 66 -3.67 6.99 2.99
CA GLN A 66 -4.38 6.80 4.24
C GLN A 66 -5.88 6.66 3.96
N ALA A 67 -6.51 5.72 4.66
CA ALA A 67 -7.92 5.42 4.51
C ALA A 67 -8.67 5.82 5.78
N SER A 68 -9.80 6.48 5.63
CA SER A 68 -10.75 6.70 6.72
C SER A 68 -12.00 5.89 6.40
N PHE A 69 -12.14 4.74 7.06
CA PHE A 69 -13.31 3.88 7.02
C PHE A 69 -13.87 3.70 8.42
#